data_AF-A0A2M8UXP2-F1
#
_entry.id   AF-A0A2M8UXP2-F1
#
_cell.length_a   1.000
_cell.length_b   1.000
_cell.length_c   1.000
_cell.angle_alpha   90.00
_cell.angle_beta   90.00
_cell.angle_gamma   90.00
#
_symmetry.space_group_name_H-M   'P 1'
#
loop_
_entity.id
_entity.type
_entity.pdbx_description
1 polymer ?
#
loop_
_entity_poly.entity_id
_entity_poly.type
_entity_poly.pdbx_seq_one_letter_code
_entity_poly.pdbx_strand_id
1 'polypeptide(L)'
;MAQAQAYGDTAQLLPRTHAYQPIKGSVLADEEILPEVRAVEPGQVLRLCGCGRCASLPDAAADCADVLELTVRRERHLLLCRCGRSAKLPHCDGSHAPVAPGLMGRWRRFAGR
;
A
#
# COMPACT_ATOMS: atom_id res chain seq x y z
N MET A 1 -22.30 -16.36 -42.33
CA MET A 1 -21.99 -17.32 -41.26
C MET A 1 -20.71 -16.88 -40.59
N ALA A 2 -20.69 -16.96 -39.25
CA ALA A 2 -19.56 -16.79 -38.32
C ALA A 2 -18.82 -15.45 -38.31
N GLN A 3 -19.21 -14.64 -37.32
CA GLN A 3 -18.44 -13.55 -36.72
C GLN A 3 -17.19 -14.12 -36.03
N ALA A 4 -16.10 -13.34 -36.02
CA ALA A 4 -15.10 -13.39 -34.96
C ALA A 4 -14.97 -11.96 -34.40
N GLN A 5 -15.26 -11.83 -33.11
CA GLN A 5 -15.30 -10.57 -32.35
C GLN A 5 -13.94 -10.25 -31.74
N ALA A 6 -13.68 -8.94 -31.58
CA ALA A 6 -13.05 -8.19 -30.47
C ALA A 6 -11.81 -8.79 -29.75
N TYR A 7 -10.77 -8.02 -29.43
CA TYR A 7 -10.85 -6.82 -28.60
C TYR A 7 -9.85 -5.74 -29.02
N GLY A 8 -10.42 -4.56 -29.20
CA GLY A 8 -9.73 -3.33 -29.51
C GLY A 8 -8.99 -2.75 -28.31
N ASP A 9 -7.84 -2.22 -28.67
CA ASP A 9 -6.99 -1.31 -27.95
C ASP A 9 -7.75 -0.02 -27.64
N THR A 10 -8.37 0.08 -26.46
CA THR A 10 -8.94 1.33 -25.97
C THR A 10 -8.44 1.60 -24.56
N ALA A 11 -7.19 2.04 -24.47
CA ALA A 11 -6.73 2.89 -23.38
C ALA A 11 -7.54 4.20 -23.42
N GLN A 12 -8.75 4.17 -22.84
CA GLN A 12 -9.55 5.37 -22.62
C GLN A 12 -8.84 6.24 -21.58
N LEU A 13 -8.17 7.25 -22.11
CA LEU A 13 -7.65 8.41 -21.40
C LEU A 13 -8.79 9.08 -20.63
N LEU A 14 -8.82 8.90 -19.31
CA LEU A 14 -9.61 9.76 -18.44
C LEU A 14 -8.93 11.15 -18.35
N PRO A 15 -9.69 12.26 -18.44
CA PRO A 15 -9.11 13.59 -18.37
C PRO A 15 -8.55 13.86 -16.98
N ARG A 16 -7.24 14.12 -16.93
CA ARG A 16 -6.47 14.45 -15.72
C ARG A 16 -6.86 15.84 -15.22
N THR A 17 -8.00 15.99 -14.55
CA THR A 17 -8.36 17.23 -13.85
C THR A 17 -7.69 17.28 -12.49
N HIS A 18 -6.44 17.71 -12.54
CA HIS A 18 -5.55 18.28 -11.52
C HIS A 18 -4.17 17.67 -11.70
N ALA A 19 -3.34 18.36 -12.49
CA ALA A 19 -1.92 18.15 -12.50
C ALA A 19 -1.40 18.35 -11.07
N TYR A 20 -1.05 17.27 -10.40
CA TYR A 20 -0.23 17.31 -9.19
C TYR A 20 1.06 18.07 -9.55
N GLN A 21 1.17 19.31 -9.11
CA GLN A 21 2.39 20.09 -9.24
C GLN A 21 3.23 19.83 -7.98
N PRO A 22 4.38 19.13 -8.08
CA PRO A 22 5.24 18.96 -6.93
C PRO A 22 5.79 20.32 -6.50
N ILE A 23 5.79 20.55 -5.18
CA ILE A 23 6.44 21.69 -4.56
C ILE A 23 7.93 21.72 -4.93
N LYS A 24 8.42 22.86 -5.44
CA LYS A 24 9.84 23.08 -5.74
C LYS A 24 10.66 22.88 -4.47
N GLY A 25 11.35 21.74 -4.38
CA GLY A 25 12.18 21.36 -3.23
C GLY A 25 12.34 19.85 -3.01
N SER A 26 11.56 19.01 -3.69
CA SER A 26 11.71 17.54 -3.61
C SER A 26 12.94 17.09 -4.40
N VAL A 27 14.09 17.05 -3.74
CA VAL A 27 15.17 16.13 -4.12
C VAL A 27 14.55 14.73 -4.28
N LEU A 28 14.76 14.13 -5.45
CA LEU A 28 14.34 12.79 -5.77
C LEU A 28 15.15 11.79 -4.93
N ALA A 29 14.63 11.40 -3.77
CA ALA A 29 15.05 10.21 -3.03
C ALA A 29 13.90 9.83 -2.07
N ASP A 30 13.49 8.57 -2.13
CA ASP A 30 12.33 7.96 -1.44
C ASP A 30 10.96 8.30 -2.07
N GLU A 31 10.56 7.51 -3.07
CA GLU A 31 9.11 7.26 -3.30
C GLU A 31 8.49 6.94 -1.93
N GLU A 32 7.58 7.80 -1.47
CA GLU A 32 6.96 7.66 -0.17
C GLU A 32 6.24 6.30 -0.10
N ILE A 33 6.87 5.32 0.57
CA ILE A 33 6.32 3.95 0.68
C ILE A 33 5.11 4.00 1.61
N LEU A 34 3.96 4.36 1.05
CA LEU A 34 2.68 4.37 1.74
C LEU A 34 2.15 2.94 1.94
N PRO A 35 1.40 2.70 3.02
CA PRO A 35 0.73 1.42 3.21
C PRO A 35 -0.31 1.14 2.13
N GLU A 36 -0.60 -0.13 1.90
CA GLU A 36 -1.72 -0.54 1.05
C GLU A 36 -3.02 -0.52 1.86
N VAL A 37 -4.10 -0.01 1.27
CA VAL A 37 -5.46 -0.17 1.79
C VAL A 37 -6.16 -1.23 0.93
N ARG A 38 -6.40 -2.41 1.50
CA ARG A 38 -7.01 -3.54 0.79
C ARG A 38 -8.44 -3.77 1.28
N ALA A 39 -9.42 -3.59 0.40
CA ALA A 39 -10.79 -4.03 0.65
C ALA A 39 -10.83 -5.57 0.61
N VAL A 40 -11.50 -6.19 1.58
CA VAL A 40 -11.60 -7.65 1.70
C VAL A 40 -13.03 -8.07 2.00
N GLU A 41 -13.40 -9.24 1.50
CA GLU A 41 -14.73 -9.85 1.60
C GLU A 41 -14.69 -11.12 2.47
N PRO A 42 -15.80 -11.52 3.11
CA PRO A 42 -15.88 -12.76 3.87
C PRO A 42 -15.49 -13.98 3.01
N GLY A 43 -14.75 -14.92 3.60
CA GLY A 43 -14.32 -16.15 2.95
C GLY A 43 -13.01 -16.05 2.17
N GLN A 44 -12.50 -14.84 1.91
CA GLN A 44 -11.16 -14.68 1.33
C GLN A 44 -10.07 -15.20 2.27
N VAL A 45 -9.06 -15.86 1.70
CA VAL A 45 -7.86 -16.29 2.41
C VAL A 45 -6.67 -15.53 1.84
N LEU A 46 -5.99 -14.79 2.70
CA LEU A 46 -4.83 -13.97 2.35
C LEU A 46 -3.56 -14.61 2.94
N ARG A 47 -2.46 -14.61 2.18
CA ARG A 47 -1.13 -15.01 2.64
C ARG A 47 -0.26 -13.77 2.80
N LEU A 48 -0.19 -13.26 4.02
CA LEU A 48 0.46 -11.98 4.31
C LEU A 48 1.83 -12.19 4.95
N CYS A 49 2.78 -11.31 4.63
CA CYS A 49 4.15 -11.39 5.10
C CYS A 49 4.30 -10.84 6.53
N GLY A 50 4.76 -11.68 7.47
CA GLY A 50 5.16 -11.28 8.82
C GLY A 50 6.62 -10.83 8.92
N CYS A 51 7.51 -11.30 8.04
CA CYS A 51 8.96 -11.08 8.19
C CYS A 51 9.45 -9.67 7.79
N GLY A 52 8.66 -8.93 7.00
CA GLY A 52 9.00 -7.59 6.52
C GLY A 52 10.09 -7.53 5.44
N ARG A 53 10.51 -8.67 4.88
CA ARG A 53 11.62 -8.77 3.90
C ARG A 53 11.23 -9.30 2.52
N CYS A 54 9.97 -9.68 2.33
CA CYS A 54 9.51 -10.16 1.02
C CYS A 54 9.57 -9.03 -0.01
N ALA A 55 9.99 -9.35 -1.25
CA ALA A 55 9.88 -8.41 -2.36
C ALA A 55 8.41 -8.09 -2.72
N SER A 56 7.50 -9.02 -2.41
CA SER A 56 6.07 -8.94 -2.68
C SER A 56 5.25 -8.28 -1.56
N LEU A 57 5.87 -7.53 -0.64
CA LEU A 57 5.12 -6.87 0.45
C LEU A 57 3.90 -6.11 -0.09
N PRO A 58 2.72 -6.26 0.53
CA PRO A 58 2.46 -6.89 1.84
C PRO A 58 2.26 -8.42 1.83
N ASP A 59 2.24 -9.05 0.66
CA ASP A 59 1.98 -10.49 0.51
C ASP A 59 3.25 -11.32 0.73
N ALA A 60 3.07 -12.51 1.30
CA ALA A 60 4.17 -13.44 1.52
C ALA A 60 4.68 -14.02 0.20
N ALA A 61 6.00 -13.96 0.00
CA ALA A 61 6.65 -14.74 -1.04
C ALA A 61 6.42 -16.25 -0.80
N ALA A 62 6.55 -17.06 -1.85
CA ALA A 62 6.28 -18.49 -1.78
C ALA A 62 7.12 -19.21 -0.70
N ASP A 63 8.35 -18.74 -0.49
CA ASP A 63 9.37 -19.26 0.44
C ASP A 63 9.47 -18.46 1.74
N CYS A 64 8.53 -17.54 2.01
CA CYS A 64 8.55 -16.77 3.24
C CYS A 64 8.39 -17.69 4.45
N ALA A 65 9.33 -17.62 5.40
CA ALA A 65 9.30 -18.42 6.62
C ALA A 65 8.28 -17.90 7.67
N ASP A 66 7.79 -16.67 7.50
CA ASP A 66 6.89 -16.00 8.43
C ASP A 66 5.64 -15.53 7.68
N VAL A 67 4.67 -16.44 7.55
CA VAL A 67 3.42 -16.23 6.82
C VAL A 67 2.26 -16.19 7.79
N LEU A 68 1.44 -15.15 7.68
CA LEU A 68 0.12 -15.11 8.28
C LEU A 68 -0.92 -15.51 7.23
N GLU A 69 -1.60 -16.63 7.47
CA GLU A 69 -2.79 -17.01 6.70
C GLU A 69 -4.04 -16.41 7.38
N LEU A 70 -4.59 -15.37 6.75
CA LEU A 70 -5.76 -14.67 7.26
C LEU A 70 -7.01 -15.09 6.50
N THR A 71 -7.90 -15.82 7.18
CA THR A 71 -9.27 -16.04 6.70
C THR A 71 -10.15 -14.85 7.10
N VAL A 72 -10.68 -14.14 6.11
CA VAL A 72 -11.53 -12.96 6.32
C VAL A 72 -12.93 -13.40 6.75
N ARG A 73 -13.39 -12.93 7.90
CA ARG A 73 -14.69 -13.29 8.49
C ARG A 73 -15.82 -12.29 8.19
N ARG A 74 -15.45 -11.07 7.83
CA ARG A 74 -16.37 -9.96 7.53
C ARG A 74 -15.71 -9.00 6.56
N GLU A 75 -16.52 -8.31 5.77
CA GLU A 75 -16.06 -7.23 4.92
C GLU A 75 -15.35 -6.14 5.76
N ARG A 76 -14.21 -5.65 5.26
CA ARG A 76 -13.46 -4.52 5.86
C ARG A 76 -12.36 -4.04 4.94
N HIS A 77 -11.76 -2.90 5.29
CA HIS A 77 -10.47 -2.47 4.75
C HIS A 77 -9.34 -2.87 5.70
N LEU A 78 -8.28 -3.46 5.15
CA LEU A 78 -7.02 -3.72 5.85
C LEU A 78 -6.01 -2.65 5.49
N LEU A 79 -5.28 -2.15 6.49
CA LEU A 79 -4.12 -1.29 6.28
C LEU A 79 -2.85 -2.14 6.39
N LEU A 80 -2.20 -2.42 5.27
CA LEU A 80 -1.10 -3.37 5.16
C LEU A 80 0.24 -2.66 4.95
N CYS A 81 1.29 -3.21 5.57
CA CYS A 81 2.62 -2.63 5.53
C CYS A 81 3.34 -2.94 4.20
N ARG A 82 3.87 -1.90 3.56
CA ARG A 82 4.73 -2.03 2.36
C ARG A 82 6.20 -1.71 2.62
N CYS A 83 6.54 -1.12 3.77
CA CYS A 83 7.89 -0.66 4.07
C CYS A 83 8.74 -1.67 4.86
N GLY A 84 8.14 -2.73 5.41
CA GLY A 84 8.83 -3.74 6.23
C GLY A 84 9.26 -3.28 7.63
N ARG A 85 8.95 -2.04 8.04
CA ARG A 85 9.39 -1.44 9.31
C ARG A 85 8.37 -1.52 10.45
N SER A 86 7.16 -2.03 10.20
CA SER A 86 6.09 -2.10 11.20
C SER A 86 6.43 -3.08 12.32
N ALA A 87 6.14 -2.72 13.56
CA ALA A 87 6.20 -3.63 14.69
C ALA A 87 4.97 -4.57 14.76
N LYS A 88 3.98 -4.34 13.89
CA LYS A 88 2.71 -5.08 13.83
C LYS A 88 2.48 -5.74 12.46
N LEU A 89 3.55 -6.18 11.80
CA LEU A 89 3.45 -6.89 10.52
C LEU A 89 2.42 -8.03 10.61
N PRO A 90 1.58 -8.21 9.57
CA PRO A 90 1.60 -7.56 8.25
C PRO A 90 0.91 -6.18 8.19
N HIS A 91 0.37 -5.69 9.31
CA HIS A 91 -0.38 -4.43 9.36
C HIS A 91 0.55 -3.21 9.46
N CYS A 92 0.10 -2.08 8.92
CA CYS A 92 0.80 -0.81 9.11
C CYS A 92 0.51 -0.21 10.49
N ASP A 93 1.55 0.26 11.17
CA ASP A 93 1.47 0.95 12.46
C ASP A 93 1.93 2.42 12.40
N GLY A 94 2.23 2.92 11.19
CA GLY A 94 2.76 4.27 10.97
C GLY A 94 4.28 4.37 10.90
N SER A 95 5.03 3.28 11.14
CA SER A 95 6.51 3.27 11.10
C SER A 95 7.12 3.53 9.71
N HIS A 96 6.28 3.65 8.66
CA HIS A 96 6.72 4.12 7.35
C HIS A 96 7.04 5.63 7.35
N ALA A 97 6.37 6.41 8.20
CA ALA A 97 6.64 7.82 8.32
C ALA A 97 8.03 8.05 8.94
N PRO A 98 8.72 9.15 8.61
CA PRO A 98 9.96 9.53 9.28
C PRO A 98 9.78 9.59 10.81
N VAL A 99 10.87 9.68 11.57
CA VAL A 99 10.77 9.96 13.01
C VAL A 99 10.48 11.45 13.24
N ALA A 100 9.53 11.77 14.13
CA ALA A 100 9.25 13.16 14.55
C ALA A 100 9.66 13.36 16.00
N PRO A 101 10.85 13.92 16.27
CA PRO A 101 11.27 14.21 17.62
C PRO A 101 10.45 15.35 18.23
N GLY A 102 10.04 15.17 19.48
CA GLY A 102 9.34 16.19 20.27
C GLY A 102 7.90 16.49 19.83
N LEU A 103 7.21 17.29 20.65
CA LEU A 103 5.82 17.68 20.40
C LEU A 103 5.68 18.50 19.11
N MET A 104 6.60 19.45 18.89
CA MET A 104 6.58 20.34 17.72
C MET A 104 6.88 19.58 16.41
N GLY A 105 7.74 18.56 16.45
CA GLY A 105 7.98 17.69 15.29
C GLY A 105 6.73 16.90 14.90
N ARG A 106 6.00 16.36 15.89
CA ARG A 106 4.73 15.67 15.64
C ARG A 106 3.64 16.61 15.16
N TRP A 107 3.54 17.80 15.74
CA TRP A 107 2.52 18.80 15.36
C TRP A 107 2.68 19.30 13.93
N ARG A 108 3.92 19.47 13.45
CA ARG A 108 4.19 19.84 12.05
C ARG A 108 3.60 18.87 11.03
N ARG A 109 3.44 17.58 11.36
CA ARG A 109 2.78 16.59 10.48
C ARG A 109 1.30 16.87 10.26
N PHE A 110 0.65 17.40 11.29
CA PHE A 110 -0.79 17.69 11.24
C PHE A 110 -1.08 19.10 10.73
N ALA A 111 -0.18 20.07 10.98
CA ALA A 111 -0.43 21.47 10.70
C ALA A 111 -0.25 21.89 9.22
N GLY A 112 0.22 20.99 8.35
CA GLY A 112 0.14 21.13 6.88
C GLY A 112 0.73 22.42 6.30
N ARG A 113 1.80 22.96 6.88
CA ARG A 113 2.54 24.13 6.35
C ARG A 113 3.93 23.75 5.89
#